data_AF-X0TGY5-F1
#
_entry.id   AF-X0TGY5-F1
#
_cell.length_a   1.000
_cell.length_b   1.000
_cell.length_c   1.000
_cell.angle_alpha   90.00
_cell.angle_beta   90.00
_cell.angle_gamma   90.00
#
_symmetry.space_group_name_H-M   'P 1'
#
loop_
_entity.id
_entity.type
_entity.pdbx_description
1 polymer ?
#
loop_
_entity_poly.entity_id
_entity_poly.type
_entity_poly.pdbx_seq_one_letter_code
_entity_poly.pdbx_strand_id
1 'polypeptide(L)'
;FLLYNGAVTSSPTQTLTIIPCEDADGSATDTAIPFRYKIVTAPDTNTAWATSSELLTTTGASQIYVIEVNAEDLPVVSGVKYEYIYMHCVETAGDASLSGVIIIMDEPRYAQDVSETVTA
;
A
#
# COMPACT_ATOMS: atom_id res chain seq x y z
N PHE A 1 1.57 0.97 -4.06
CA PHE A 1 1.62 2.00 -3.00
C PHE A 1 3.05 2.27 -2.60
N LEU A 2 3.36 3.53 -2.33
CA LEU A 2 4.61 3.95 -1.69
C LEU A 2 4.25 4.68 -0.40
N LEU A 3 4.68 4.15 0.74
CA LEU A 3 4.55 4.82 2.03
C LEU A 3 5.93 5.31 2.45
N TYR A 4 6.05 6.63 2.64
CA TYR A 4 7.24 7.26 3.19
C TYR A 4 7.04 7.56 4.67
N ASN A 5 7.93 7.02 5.51
CA ASN A 5 8.09 7.42 6.89
C ASN A 5 9.20 8.46 6.98
N GLY A 6 8.81 9.68 7.31
CA GLY A 6 9.67 10.85 7.48
C GLY A 6 10.29 10.92 8.87
N ALA A 7 10.43 12.14 9.38
CA ALA A 7 10.97 12.33 10.73
C ALA A 7 10.06 11.68 11.80
N VAL A 8 10.69 10.99 12.74
CA VAL A 8 10.03 10.38 13.91
C VAL A 8 10.61 10.99 15.17
N THR A 9 9.77 11.29 16.16
CA THR A 9 10.19 11.84 17.46
C THR A 9 10.43 10.75 18.51
N SER A 10 9.87 9.57 18.28
CA SER A 10 9.84 8.45 19.22
C SER A 10 9.77 7.14 18.43
N SER A 11 8.88 6.21 18.79
CA SER A 11 8.81 4.87 18.20
C SER A 11 7.47 4.59 17.53
N PRO A 12 7.00 5.45 16.60
CA PRO A 12 5.75 5.19 15.91
C PRO A 12 5.87 3.93 15.06
N THR A 13 4.86 3.09 15.15
CA THR A 13 4.66 1.93 14.30
C THR A 13 3.21 1.87 13.86
N GLN A 14 2.99 1.37 12.65
CA GLN A 14 1.68 1.17 12.07
C GLN A 14 1.63 -0.20 11.40
N THR A 15 0.48 -0.85 11.52
CA THR A 15 0.15 -2.06 10.78
C THR A 15 -0.48 -1.64 9.47
N LEU A 16 0.11 -2.10 8.37
CA LEU A 16 -0.35 -1.87 7.00
C LEU A 16 -1.05 -3.12 6.52
N THR A 17 -2.28 -2.94 6.02
CA THR A 17 -3.05 -3.99 5.36
C THR A 17 -3.62 -3.45 4.05
N ILE A 18 -3.75 -4.32 3.05
CA ILE A 18 -4.45 -4.01 1.81
C ILE A 18 -5.77 -4.76 1.83
N ILE A 19 -6.86 -4.02 1.62
CA ILE A 19 -8.20 -4.55 1.76
C ILE A 19 -8.97 -4.31 0.46
N PRO A 20 -9.58 -5.35 -0.13
CA PRO A 20 -10.46 -5.21 -1.27
C PRO A 20 -11.81 -4.62 -0.87
N CYS A 21 -12.35 -3.75 -1.73
CA CYS A 21 -13.62 -3.06 -1.53
C CYS A 21 -14.48 -3.08 -2.79
N GLU A 22 -15.80 -3.08 -2.60
CA GLU A 22 -16.78 -3.17 -3.69
C GLU A 22 -16.94 -1.83 -4.42
N ASP A 23 -16.59 -0.73 -3.78
CA ASP A 23 -16.70 0.63 -4.31
C ASP A 23 -15.47 1.49 -4.00
N ALA A 24 -15.42 2.65 -4.65
CA ALA A 24 -14.37 3.65 -4.45
C ALA A 24 -14.47 4.37 -3.10
N ASP A 25 -15.62 4.28 -2.41
CA ASP A 25 -15.84 4.86 -1.08
C ASP A 25 -15.20 4.01 0.04
N GLY A 26 -14.74 2.81 -0.31
CA GLY A 26 -14.05 1.92 0.60
C GLY A 26 -15.01 1.08 1.45
N SER A 27 -16.19 0.72 0.93
CA SER A 27 -17.02 -0.30 1.55
C SER A 27 -16.28 -1.64 1.52
N ALA A 28 -15.67 -1.94 2.66
CA ALA A 28 -14.61 -2.92 2.78
C ALA A 28 -15.14 -4.28 3.21
N THR A 29 -14.42 -5.31 2.80
CA THR A 29 -14.38 -6.56 3.57
C THR A 29 -13.39 -6.42 4.72
N ASP A 30 -13.57 -7.12 5.85
CA ASP A 30 -12.60 -7.07 6.96
C ASP A 30 -11.35 -7.95 6.72
N THR A 31 -11.13 -8.43 5.49
CA THR A 31 -10.11 -9.44 5.20
C THR A 31 -9.02 -8.88 4.30
N ALA A 32 -7.82 -8.74 4.85
CA ALA A 32 -6.65 -8.30 4.12
C ALA A 32 -6.20 -9.36 3.09
N ILE A 33 -5.78 -8.90 1.92
CA ILE A 33 -5.22 -9.75 0.87
C ILE A 33 -3.68 -9.78 0.94
N PRO A 34 -3.03 -10.86 0.49
CA PRO A 34 -1.58 -10.88 0.39
C PRO A 34 -1.10 -9.82 -0.61
N PHE A 35 0.02 -9.19 -0.28
CA PHE A 35 0.71 -8.22 -1.13
C PHE A 35 2.22 -8.45 -1.05
N ARG A 36 2.92 -8.02 -2.11
CA ARG A 36 4.38 -8.01 -2.14
C ARG A 36 4.88 -6.70 -1.58
N TYR A 37 5.96 -6.73 -0.83
CA TYR A 37 6.57 -5.52 -0.31
C TYR A 37 8.08 -5.61 -0.24
N LYS A 38 8.73 -4.44 -0.24
CA LYS A 38 10.12 -4.26 0.17
C LYS A 38 10.28 -2.95 0.91
N ILE A 39 11.32 -2.87 1.71
CA ILE A 39 11.66 -1.68 2.50
C ILE A 39 12.93 -1.08 1.90
N VAL A 40 12.90 0.23 1.71
CA VAL A 40 14.06 1.03 1.30
C VAL A 40 14.41 1.94 2.46
N THR A 41 15.61 1.81 3.01
CA THR A 41 16.10 2.64 4.10
C THR A 41 17.25 3.50 3.64
N ALA A 42 17.43 4.68 4.24
CA ALA A 42 18.64 5.48 4.01
C ALA A 42 19.92 4.65 4.31
N PRO A 43 20.99 4.74 3.50
CA PRO A 43 21.21 5.63 2.35
C PRO A 43 20.90 4.97 0.98
N ASP A 44 19.82 4.19 0.84
CA ASP A 44 19.39 3.40 -0.34
C ASP A 44 19.60 1.87 -0.21
N THR A 45 19.53 1.37 1.03
CA THR A 45 19.51 -0.08 1.27
C THR A 45 18.13 -0.63 0.98
N ASN A 46 18.04 -1.56 0.01
CA ASN A 46 16.80 -2.25 -0.35
C ASN A 46 16.77 -3.63 0.30
N THR A 47 15.66 -3.98 0.95
CA THR A 47 15.41 -5.37 1.34
C THR A 47 15.04 -6.23 0.13
N ALA A 48 15.16 -7.55 0.29
CA ALA A 48 14.52 -8.46 -0.64
C ALA A 48 13.00 -8.26 -0.62
N TRP A 49 12.35 -8.60 -1.74
CA TRP A 49 10.89 -8.70 -1.80
C TRP A 49 10.39 -9.80 -0.88
N ALA A 50 9.34 -9.50 -0.13
CA ALA A 50 8.62 -10.44 0.72
C ALA A 50 7.11 -10.36 0.41
N THR A 51 6.37 -11.39 0.81
CA THR A 51 4.91 -11.43 0.65
C THR A 51 4.28 -11.58 2.03
N SER A 52 3.27 -10.76 2.33
CA SER A 52 2.46 -10.86 3.55
C SER A 52 1.08 -10.27 3.31
N SER A 53 0.10 -10.63 4.12
CA SER A 53 -1.20 -9.95 4.18
C SER A 53 -1.23 -8.82 5.22
N GLU A 54 -0.18 -8.73 6.04
CA GLU A 54 -0.03 -7.74 7.10
C GLU A 54 1.44 -7.32 7.22
N LEU A 55 1.71 -6.02 7.31
CA LEU A 55 3.04 -5.48 7.47
C LEU A 55 3.09 -4.49 8.63
N LEU A 56 3.76 -4.88 9.71
CA LEU A 56 4.12 -3.96 10.79
C LEU A 56 5.34 -3.14 10.37
N THR A 57 5.20 -1.82 10.30
CA THR A 57 6.33 -0.93 10.04
C THR A 57 7.31 -0.95 11.20
N THR A 58 8.60 -0.81 10.89
CA THR A 58 9.61 -0.57 11.91
C THR A 58 9.69 0.92 12.26
N THR A 59 10.04 1.21 13.51
CA THR A 59 10.47 2.56 13.89
C THR A 59 11.71 2.96 13.10
N GLY A 60 11.61 4.07 12.37
CA GLY A 60 12.74 4.62 11.65
C GLY A 60 12.33 5.84 10.84
N ALA A 61 13.29 6.73 10.64
CA ALA A 61 13.15 7.88 9.76
C ALA A 61 13.73 7.59 8.38
N SER A 62 13.22 8.27 7.36
CA SER A 62 13.68 8.16 5.97
C SER A 62 13.61 6.72 5.45
N GLN A 63 12.45 6.09 5.68
CA GLN A 63 12.15 4.75 5.20
C GLN A 63 11.01 4.80 4.20
N ILE A 64 11.10 4.02 3.12
CA ILE A 64 10.03 3.85 2.14
C ILE A 64 9.60 2.39 2.15
N TYR A 65 8.31 2.16 2.30
CA TYR A 65 7.69 0.86 2.11
C TYR A 65 7.08 0.85 0.71
N VAL A 66 7.66 0.03 -0.17
CA VAL A 66 7.15 -0.22 -1.51
C VAL A 66 6.21 -1.42 -1.39
N ILE A 67 4.94 -1.22 -1.70
CA ILE A 67 3.91 -2.26 -1.63
C ILE A 67 3.28 -2.41 -3.00
N GLU A 68 3.28 -3.63 -3.51
CA GLU A 68 2.81 -4.02 -4.83
C GLU A 68 1.71 -5.07 -4.66
N VAL A 69 0.58 -4.83 -5.32
CA VAL A 69 -0.59 -5.70 -5.29
C VAL A 69 -0.87 -6.06 -6.74
N ASN A 70 -0.75 -7.33 -7.09
CA ASN A 70 -1.09 -7.75 -8.43
C ASN A 70 -2.60 -7.87 -8.57
N ALA A 71 -3.14 -7.41 -9.69
CA ALA A 71 -4.56 -7.61 -10.00
C ALA A 71 -4.94 -9.11 -10.09
N GLU A 72 -3.96 -9.99 -10.31
CA GLU A 72 -4.18 -11.44 -10.29
C GLU A 72 -4.53 -11.98 -8.90
N ASP A 73 -4.02 -11.36 -7.84
CA ASP A 73 -4.21 -11.75 -6.44
C ASP A 73 -5.52 -11.23 -5.84
N LEU A 74 -6.24 -10.35 -6.56
CA LEU A 74 -7.54 -9.86 -6.12
C LEU A 74 -8.57 -11.00 -6.08
N PRO A 75 -9.30 -11.16 -4.96
CA PRO A 75 -10.27 -12.23 -4.82
C PRO A 75 -11.42 -12.07 -5.80
N VAL A 76 -11.96 -13.22 -6.24
CA VAL A 76 -13.14 -13.29 -7.09
C VAL A 76 -14.36 -13.49 -6.20
N VAL A 77 -15.31 -12.57 -6.26
CA VAL A 77 -16.60 -12.65 -5.57
C VAL A 77 -17.70 -12.65 -6.62
N SER A 78 -18.61 -13.62 -6.53
CA SER A 78 -19.72 -13.78 -7.49
C SER A 78 -19.28 -13.83 -8.97
N GLY A 79 -18.07 -14.32 -9.24
CA GLY A 79 -17.52 -14.47 -10.59
C GLY A 79 -16.80 -13.23 -11.14
N VAL A 80 -16.70 -12.14 -10.36
CA VAL A 80 -16.01 -10.90 -10.74
C VAL A 80 -14.92 -10.60 -9.70
N LYS A 81 -13.82 -10.00 -10.12
CA LYS A 81 -12.77 -9.53 -9.18
C LYS A 81 -13.18 -8.21 -8.57
N TYR A 82 -12.76 -7.97 -7.34
CA TYR A 82 -12.85 -6.62 -6.77
C TYR A 82 -12.14 -5.61 -7.68
N GLU A 83 -12.82 -4.49 -7.93
CA GLU A 83 -12.29 -3.41 -8.76
C GLU A 83 -11.41 -2.45 -7.94
N TYR A 84 -11.68 -2.36 -6.64
CA TYR A 84 -11.04 -1.40 -5.76
C TYR A 84 -10.29 -2.10 -4.62
N ILE A 85 -9.22 -1.46 -4.21
CA ILE A 85 -8.49 -1.77 -2.98
C ILE A 85 -8.16 -0.46 -2.28
N TYR A 86 -8.04 -0.50 -0.96
CA TYR A 86 -7.45 0.58 -0.19
C TYR A 86 -6.37 0.05 0.74
N MET A 87 -5.45 0.93 1.11
CA MET A 87 -4.46 0.65 2.14
C MET A 87 -5.00 1.16 3.48
N HIS A 88 -5.11 0.25 4.44
CA HIS A 88 -5.50 0.58 5.80
C HIS A 88 -4.24 0.62 6.68
N CYS A 89 -3.97 1.80 7.24
CA CYS A 89 -2.88 2.04 8.18
C CYS A 89 -3.45 2.17 9.59
N VAL A 90 -3.13 1.23 10.47
CA VAL A 90 -3.55 1.26 11.88
C VAL A 90 -2.35 1.56 12.75
N GLU A 91 -2.38 2.68 13.46
CA GLU A 91 -1.35 3.02 14.44
C GLU A 91 -1.31 1.96 15.56
N THR A 92 -0.13 1.38 15.78
CA THR A 92 0.08 0.34 16.80
C THR A 92 0.70 0.91 18.07
N ALA A 93 1.49 1.99 17.95
CA ALA A 93 2.07 2.73 19.06
C ALA A 93 1.73 4.22 18.91
N GLY A 94 1.17 4.80 19.98
CA GLY A 94 0.53 6.13 20.03
C GLY A 94 1.47 7.33 19.95
N ASP A 95 2.31 7.39 18.92
CA ASP A 95 3.36 8.37 18.73
C ASP A 95 3.22 9.09 17.38
N ALA A 96 3.47 10.40 17.37
CA ALA A 96 3.38 11.18 16.15
C ALA A 96 4.46 10.77 15.13
N SER A 97 4.05 10.53 13.88
CA SER A 97 4.94 10.33 12.74
C SER A 97 4.56 11.25 11.59
N LEU A 98 5.57 11.78 10.88
CA LEU A 98 5.34 12.37 9.57
C LEU A 98 5.36 11.25 8.54
N SER A 99 4.20 10.96 7.94
CA SER A 99 4.08 9.92 6.92
C SER A 99 3.38 10.46 5.68
N GLY A 100 3.75 9.95 4.51
CA GLY A 100 3.13 10.28 3.23
C GLY A 100 2.86 9.02 2.41
N VAL A 101 1.74 9.00 1.69
CA VAL A 101 1.35 7.87 0.83
C VAL A 101 1.20 8.36 -0.61
N ILE A 102 1.77 7.61 -1.54
CA ILE A 102 1.56 7.78 -2.98
C ILE A 102 0.96 6.48 -3.52
N ILE A 103 -0.07 6.62 -4.34
CA ILE A 103 -0.73 5.52 -5.05
C ILE A 103 -0.37 5.65 -6.53
N ILE A 104 0.08 4.56 -7.12
CA ILE A 104 0.45 4.49 -8.53
C ILE A 104 -0.25 3.25 -9.09
N MET A 105 -1.01 3.44 -10.17
CA MET A 105 -1.48 2.34 -11.00
C MET A 105 -0.32 1.97 -11.92
N ASP A 106 0.33 0.86 -11.62
CA ASP A 106 1.40 0.31 -12.44
C ASP A 106 0.84 -0.82 -13.33
N GLU A 107 1.42 -1.00 -14.50
CA GLU A 107 1.07 -2.05 -15.47
C GLU A 107 -0.45 -2.22 -15.72
N PRO A 108 -1.15 -1.18 -16.24
CA PRO A 108 -2.59 -1.27 -16.47
C PRO A 108 -2.90 -2.41 -17.45
N ARG A 109 -3.92 -3.21 -17.11
CA ARG A 109 -4.37 -4.37 -17.89
C ARG A 109 -4.71 -4.03 -19.35
N TYR A 110 -5.11 -2.80 -19.62
CA TYR A 110 -5.41 -2.26 -20.94
C TYR A 110 -4.56 -1.02 -21.20
N ALA A 111 -3.88 -0.94 -22.34
CA ALA A 111 -3.01 0.18 -22.72
C ALA A 111 -3.75 1.53 -22.91
N GLN A 112 -5.08 1.51 -22.93
CA GLN A 112 -5.95 2.65 -23.25
C GLN A 112 -6.43 3.46 -22.04
N ASP A 113 -6.08 3.06 -20.81
CA ASP A 113 -6.60 3.70 -19.59
C ASP A 113 -5.76 4.89 -19.10
N VAL A 114 -4.77 5.31 -19.89
CA VAL A 114 -4.19 6.65 -19.80
C VAL A 114 -4.96 7.55 -20.78
N SER A 115 -5.79 8.45 -20.24
CA SER A 115 -6.40 9.50 -21.04
C SER A 115 -5.33 10.22 -21.86
N GLU A 116 -5.46 10.24 -23.18
CA GLU A 116 -4.61 11.06 -24.07
C GLU A 116 -4.76 12.56 -23.80
N THR A 117 -5.74 12.96 -22.97
CA THR A 117 -6.03 14.35 -22.67
C THR A 117 -5.32 14.77 -21.37
N VAL A 118 -4.11 15.30 -21.51
CA VAL A 118 -3.56 16.21 -20.50
C VAL A 118 -4.35 17.51 -20.60
N THR A 119 -5.25 17.74 -19.65
CA THR A 119 -5.86 19.07 -19.51
C THR A 119 -4.89 19.89 -18.66
N ALA A 120 -4.23 20.86 -19.29
CA ALA A 120 -3.32 21.81 -18.65
C ALA A 120 -4.06 22.84 -17.78
#